data_AF-A0A355F4U3-F1
#
_entry.id   AF-A0A355F4U3-F1
#
_cell.length_a   1.000
_cell.length_b   1.000
_cell.length_c   1.000
_cell.angle_alpha   90.00
_cell.angle_beta   90.00
_cell.angle_gamma   90.00
#
_symmetry.space_group_name_H-M   'P 1'
#
loop_
_entity.id
_entity.type
_entity.pdbx_description
1 polymer ?
#
loop_
_entity_poly.entity_id
_entity_poly.type
_entity_poly.pdbx_seq_one_letter_code
_entity_poly.pdbx_strand_id
1 'polypeptide(L)'
;MGDFLTWLLHDDRKDLYEALVALALGLVCFGLLGLLLWPAGRLALLPVLAQGYAVFWGVAWLTAGLAGFLMRRLRVNMYDHGTAYVVAGLVSGALLQMGWSAFAALAVQASLGGAPLGGRVLSHAAGGLTCVAASFVLGAVYQGTLYRLVHLPLALLSYGVFSLWPAGAAALYGWFFRLVGSATIPS
;
A
#
# COMPACT_ATOMS: atom_id res chain seq x y z
N MET A 1 15.63 28.63 6.12
CA MET A 1 14.72 27.47 6.33
C MET A 1 13.24 27.86 6.24
N GLY A 2 12.83 29.04 6.72
CA GLY A 2 11.44 29.52 6.61
C GLY A 2 10.92 29.64 5.17
N ASP A 3 11.69 30.25 4.27
CA ASP A 3 11.24 30.50 2.88
C ASP A 3 10.98 29.22 2.08
N PHE A 4 11.74 28.14 2.33
CA PHE A 4 11.52 26.86 1.66
C PHE A 4 10.23 26.18 2.12
N LEU A 5 9.91 26.23 3.42
CA LEU A 5 8.65 25.70 3.95
C LEU A 5 7.45 26.49 3.42
N THR A 6 7.52 27.82 3.42
CA THR A 6 6.46 28.69 2.87
C THR A 6 6.29 28.50 1.36
N TRP A 7 7.38 28.21 0.65
CA TRP A 7 7.38 27.87 -0.78
C TRP A 7 6.83 26.46 -1.06
N LEU A 8 7.00 25.51 -0.14
CA LEU A 8 6.46 24.16 -0.21
C LEU A 8 4.96 24.11 0.13
N LEU A 9 4.50 25.05 0.98
CA LEU A 9 3.11 25.18 1.46
C LEU A 9 2.18 25.96 0.52
N HIS A 10 2.66 26.44 -0.62
CA HIS A 10 1.77 27.04 -1.64
C HIS A 10 0.79 26.01 -2.18
N ASP A 11 -0.48 26.40 -2.41
CA ASP A 11 -1.58 25.50 -2.80
C ASP A 11 -1.27 24.62 -4.03
N ASP A 12 -0.49 25.12 -4.99
CA ASP A 12 -0.07 24.38 -6.19
C ASP A 12 0.91 23.21 -5.89
N ARG A 13 1.47 23.12 -4.68
CA ARG A 13 2.49 22.11 -4.28
C ARG A 13 2.02 21.15 -3.20
N LYS A 14 0.77 21.28 -2.76
CA LYS A 14 0.19 20.41 -1.73
C LYS A 14 0.33 18.92 -2.07
N ASP A 15 0.11 18.55 -3.33
CA ASP A 15 0.21 17.17 -3.81
C ASP A 15 1.62 16.60 -3.67
N LEU A 16 2.62 17.40 -4.05
CA LEU A 16 4.03 17.04 -3.91
C LEU A 16 4.41 16.88 -2.43
N TYR A 17 3.94 17.80 -1.58
CA TYR A 17 4.17 17.73 -0.14
C TYR A 17 3.55 16.46 0.47
N GLU A 18 2.29 16.15 0.16
CA GLU A 18 1.63 14.95 0.65
C GLU A 18 2.33 13.67 0.17
N ALA A 19 2.79 13.64 -1.08
CA ALA A 19 3.57 12.52 -1.61
C ALA A 19 4.92 12.35 -0.90
N LEU A 20 5.64 13.45 -0.63
CA LEU A 20 6.91 13.42 0.12
C LEU A 20 6.71 12.97 1.56
N VAL A 21 5.64 13.43 2.22
CA VAL A 21 5.28 12.99 3.57
C VAL A 21 4.94 11.50 3.57
N ALA A 22 4.18 11.01 2.59
CA ALA A 22 3.88 9.59 2.46
C ALA A 22 5.15 8.75 2.22
N LEU A 23 6.08 9.23 1.40
CA LEU A 23 7.38 8.58 1.18
C LEU A 23 8.21 8.53 2.47
N ALA A 24 8.32 9.65 3.18
CA ALA A 24 9.04 9.72 4.46
C ALA A 24 8.41 8.79 5.50
N LEU A 25 7.08 8.75 5.60
CA LEU A 25 6.35 7.86 6.49
C LEU A 25 6.58 6.39 6.13
N GLY A 26 6.62 6.07 4.83
CA GLY A 26 6.98 4.75 4.32
C GLY A 26 8.38 4.34 4.77
N LEU A 27 9.38 5.21 4.57
CA LEU A 27 10.77 4.96 5.00
C LEU A 27 10.89 4.75 6.51
N VAL A 28 10.22 5.59 7.32
CA VAL A 28 10.16 5.43 8.77
C VAL A 28 9.50 4.11 9.14
N CYS A 29 8.40 3.75 8.48
CA CYS A 29 7.72 2.47 8.70
C CYS A 29 8.66 1.29 8.40
N PHE A 30 9.38 1.29 7.29
CA PHE A 30 10.37 0.25 6.98
C PHE A 30 11.53 0.21 7.99
N GLY A 31 11.99 1.34 8.49
CA GLY A 31 12.97 1.40 9.59
C GLY A 31 12.45 0.72 10.86
N LEU A 32 11.21 1.04 11.26
CA LEU A 32 10.54 0.42 12.40
C LEU A 32 10.30 -1.09 12.20
N LEU A 33 9.92 -1.50 10.99
CA LEU A 33 9.77 -2.92 10.64
C LEU A 33 11.09 -3.67 10.72
N GLY A 34 12.19 -3.05 10.27
CA GLY A 34 13.53 -3.62 10.42
C GLY A 34 13.88 -3.87 11.89
N LEU A 35 13.64 -2.87 12.75
CA LEU A 35 13.84 -3.00 14.20
C LEU A 35 12.93 -4.06 14.84
N LEU A 36 11.68 -4.17 14.39
CA LEU A 36 10.71 -5.14 14.88
C LEU A 36 11.08 -6.59 14.47
N LEU A 37 11.56 -6.78 13.23
CA LEU A 37 11.90 -8.08 12.67
C LEU A 37 13.31 -8.55 13.03
N TRP A 38 14.20 -7.62 13.44
CA TRP A 38 15.56 -7.92 13.89
C TRP A 38 15.61 -8.98 15.00
N PRO A 39 14.92 -8.83 16.15
CA PRO A 39 14.96 -9.83 17.22
C PRO A 39 14.31 -11.15 16.81
N ALA A 40 13.44 -11.14 15.79
CA ALA A 40 12.80 -12.34 15.28
C ALA A 40 13.67 -13.14 14.29
N GLY A 41 14.83 -12.60 13.87
CA GLY A 41 15.68 -13.21 12.83
C GLY A 41 15.02 -13.26 11.45
N ARG A 42 14.00 -12.42 11.20
CA ARG A 42 13.18 -12.43 9.97
C ARG A 42 13.48 -11.24 9.06
N LEU A 43 14.71 -10.70 9.11
CA LEU A 43 15.12 -9.55 8.29
C LEU A 43 15.00 -9.82 6.77
N ALA A 44 15.02 -11.08 6.34
CA ALA A 44 14.79 -11.46 4.94
C ALA A 44 13.40 -11.08 4.40
N LEU A 45 12.41 -10.86 5.29
CA LEU A 45 11.08 -10.37 4.90
C LEU A 45 11.10 -8.90 4.49
N LEU A 46 12.01 -8.10 5.08
CA LEU A 46 12.11 -6.66 4.84
C LEU A 46 12.37 -6.29 3.36
N PRO A 47 13.37 -6.87 2.65
CA PRO A 47 13.60 -6.54 1.25
C PRO A 47 12.44 -6.96 0.34
N VAL A 48 11.76 -8.08 0.65
CA VAL A 48 10.57 -8.51 -0.11
C VAL A 48 9.44 -7.50 0.01
N LEU A 49 9.15 -7.05 1.24
CA LEU A 49 8.15 -6.02 1.47
C LEU A 49 8.56 -4.67 0.86
N ALA A 50 9.82 -4.27 0.97
CA ALA A 50 10.31 -3.01 0.41
C ALA A 50 10.22 -2.98 -1.12
N GLN A 51 10.61 -4.07 -1.78
CA GLN A 51 10.49 -4.20 -3.24
C GLN A 51 9.03 -4.20 -3.69
N GLY A 52 8.18 -4.97 -3.01
CA GLY A 52 6.74 -4.95 -3.26
C GLY A 52 6.15 -3.56 -3.09
N TYR A 53 6.59 -2.82 -2.07
CA TYR A 53 6.10 -1.48 -1.79
C TYR A 53 6.52 -0.46 -2.85
N ALA A 54 7.74 -0.58 -3.39
CA ALA A 54 8.17 0.22 -4.53
C ALA A 54 7.32 -0.04 -5.79
N VAL A 55 7.02 -1.31 -6.08
CA VAL A 55 6.11 -1.69 -7.18
C VAL A 55 4.71 -1.14 -6.93
N PHE A 56 4.17 -1.29 -5.72
CA PHE A 56 2.88 -0.74 -5.32
C PHE A 56 2.82 0.78 -5.55
N TRP A 57 3.87 1.50 -5.18
CA TRP A 57 3.99 2.94 -5.41
C TRP A 57 3.89 3.28 -6.90
N GLY A 58 4.64 2.58 -7.75
CA GLY A 58 4.59 2.76 -9.19
C GLY A 58 3.21 2.48 -9.78
N VAL A 59 2.57 1.39 -9.34
CA VAL A 59 1.22 1.03 -9.80
C VAL A 59 0.19 2.08 -9.36
N ALA A 60 0.25 2.57 -8.12
CA ALA A 60 -0.68 3.59 -7.62
C ALA A 60 -0.61 4.91 -8.42
N TRP A 61 0.61 5.36 -8.75
CA TRP A 61 0.78 6.54 -9.61
C TRP A 61 0.34 6.27 -11.05
N LEU A 62 0.62 5.09 -11.58
CA LEU A 62 0.18 4.70 -12.92
C LEU A 62 -1.35 4.67 -13.02
N THR A 63 -2.05 4.08 -12.05
CA THR A 63 -3.52 4.04 -12.01
C THR A 63 -4.12 5.43 -11.86
N ALA A 64 -3.57 6.28 -10.99
CA ALA A 64 -4.01 7.65 -10.83
C ALA A 64 -3.79 8.47 -12.12
N GLY A 65 -2.61 8.35 -12.74
CA GLY A 65 -2.29 8.99 -14.00
C GLY A 65 -3.21 8.53 -15.14
N LEU A 66 -3.49 7.23 -15.22
CA LEU A 66 -4.40 6.65 -16.21
C LEU A 66 -5.84 7.12 -15.99
N ALA A 67 -6.32 7.16 -14.74
CA ALA A 67 -7.65 7.67 -14.42
C ALA A 67 -7.77 9.14 -14.84
N GLY A 68 -6.80 9.98 -14.47
CA GLY A 68 -6.77 11.39 -14.86
C GLY A 68 -6.65 11.59 -16.38
N PHE A 69 -5.95 10.70 -17.09
CA PHE A 69 -5.87 10.72 -18.55
C PHE A 69 -7.22 10.37 -19.20
N LEU A 70 -7.86 9.28 -18.75
CA LEU A 70 -9.17 8.85 -19.26
C LEU A 70 -10.25 9.89 -19.01
N MET A 71 -10.28 10.46 -17.80
CA MET A 71 -11.23 11.52 -17.44
C MET A 71 -11.09 12.75 -18.33
N ARG A 72 -9.85 13.19 -18.59
CA ARG A 72 -9.58 14.28 -19.54
C ARG A 72 -10.02 13.92 -20.95
N ARG A 73 -9.77 12.68 -21.40
CA ARG A 73 -10.11 12.27 -22.76
C ARG A 73 -11.60 12.13 -23.01
N LEU A 74 -12.33 11.67 -22.00
CA LEU A 74 -13.79 11.53 -21.99
C LEU A 74 -14.51 12.85 -21.66
N ARG A 75 -13.77 13.92 -21.37
CA ARG A 75 -14.32 15.23 -20.99
C ARG A 75 -15.31 15.15 -19.81
N VAL A 76 -15.10 14.20 -18.90
CA VAL A 76 -15.93 14.08 -17.70
C VAL A 76 -15.53 15.23 -16.78
N ASN A 77 -16.37 16.24 -16.67
CA ASN A 77 -16.09 17.38 -15.80
C ASN A 77 -16.28 16.97 -14.33
N MET A 78 -15.31 17.27 -13.47
CA MET A 78 -15.34 16.94 -12.05
C MET A 78 -16.49 17.65 -11.32
N TYR A 79 -16.82 18.86 -11.75
CA TYR A 79 -17.89 19.65 -11.16
C TYR A 79 -19.29 19.07 -11.45
N ASP A 80 -19.47 18.48 -12.62
CA ASP A 80 -20.76 17.93 -13.04
C ASP A 80 -20.96 16.49 -12.54
N HIS A 81 -19.88 15.74 -12.31
CA HIS A 81 -19.91 14.31 -12.02
C HIS A 81 -19.06 13.91 -10.80
N GLY A 82 -19.05 14.74 -9.74
CA GLY A 82 -18.21 14.51 -8.56
C GLY A 82 -18.38 13.12 -7.92
N THR A 83 -19.59 12.56 -7.93
CA THR A 83 -19.85 11.21 -7.40
C THR A 83 -19.13 10.12 -8.21
N ALA A 84 -19.09 10.22 -9.53
CA ALA A 84 -18.41 9.24 -10.39
C ALA A 84 -16.89 9.28 -10.16
N TYR A 85 -16.32 10.46 -9.93
CA TYR A 85 -14.91 10.62 -9.56
C TYR A 85 -14.60 9.95 -8.23
N VAL A 86 -15.44 10.18 -7.21
CA VAL A 86 -15.25 9.57 -5.90
C VAL A 86 -15.34 8.06 -5.97
N VAL A 87 -16.35 7.52 -6.67
CA VAL A 87 -16.52 6.08 -6.83
C VAL A 87 -15.35 5.46 -7.60
N ALA A 88 -14.89 6.08 -8.69
CA ALA A 88 -13.76 5.57 -9.46
C ALA A 88 -12.46 5.54 -8.65
N GLY A 89 -12.18 6.61 -7.88
CA GLY A 89 -11.04 6.65 -6.95
C GLY A 89 -11.14 5.59 -5.87
N LEU A 90 -12.34 5.41 -5.30
CA LEU A 90 -12.56 4.50 -4.17
C LEU A 90 -12.46 3.04 -4.62
N VAL A 91 -13.01 2.70 -5.80
CA VAL A 91 -12.89 1.37 -6.40
C VAL A 91 -11.44 1.06 -6.77
N SER A 92 -10.75 1.97 -7.47
CA SER A 92 -9.36 1.74 -7.88
C SER A 92 -8.42 1.66 -6.68
N GLY A 93 -8.54 2.57 -5.71
CA GLY A 93 -7.81 2.51 -4.45
C GLY A 93 -8.13 1.26 -3.63
N ALA A 94 -9.39 0.80 -3.61
CA ALA A 94 -9.77 -0.40 -2.87
C ALA A 94 -9.13 -1.66 -3.48
N LEU A 95 -9.13 -1.78 -4.80
CA LEU A 95 -8.47 -2.88 -5.51
C LEU A 95 -6.96 -2.89 -5.24
N LEU A 96 -6.32 -1.72 -5.26
CA LEU A 96 -4.89 -1.61 -4.94
C LEU A 96 -4.62 -1.98 -3.48
N GLN A 97 -5.42 -1.48 -2.54
CA GLN A 97 -5.25 -1.79 -1.11
C GLN A 97 -5.44 -3.28 -0.84
N MET A 98 -6.44 -3.91 -1.46
CA MET A 98 -6.66 -5.35 -1.33
C MET A 98 -5.52 -6.15 -1.93
N GLY A 99 -5.01 -5.73 -3.10
CA GLY A 99 -3.85 -6.36 -3.74
C GLY A 99 -2.58 -6.28 -2.90
N TRP A 100 -2.32 -5.11 -2.30
CA TRP A 100 -1.21 -4.95 -1.36
C TRP A 100 -1.38 -5.82 -0.11
N SER A 101 -2.58 -5.85 0.46
CA SER A 101 -2.85 -6.63 1.67
C SER A 101 -2.73 -8.13 1.42
N ALA A 102 -3.14 -8.61 0.23
CA ALA A 102 -2.91 -9.97 -0.23
C ALA A 102 -1.41 -10.28 -0.37
N PHE A 103 -0.63 -9.38 -0.99
CA PHE A 103 0.81 -9.51 -1.11
C PHE A 103 1.49 -9.56 0.26
N ALA A 104 1.19 -8.64 1.17
CA ALA A 104 1.77 -8.63 2.51
C ALA A 104 1.43 -9.91 3.28
N ALA A 105 0.20 -10.42 3.18
CA ALA A 105 -0.20 -11.68 3.81
C ALA A 105 0.61 -12.86 3.25
N LEU A 106 0.72 -12.98 1.93
CA LEU A 106 1.50 -14.06 1.29
C LEU A 106 3.00 -13.98 1.61
N ALA A 107 3.58 -12.78 1.63
CA ALA A 107 4.98 -12.58 1.99
C ALA A 107 5.26 -12.99 3.44
N VAL A 108 4.37 -12.60 4.36
CA VAL A 108 4.45 -13.03 5.76
C VAL A 108 4.34 -14.55 5.84
N GLN A 109 3.33 -15.17 5.21
CA GLN A 109 3.11 -16.62 5.25
C GLN A 109 4.31 -17.41 4.73
N ALA A 110 4.90 -16.99 3.60
CA ALA A 110 6.12 -17.60 3.05
C ALA A 110 7.30 -17.52 4.04
N SER A 111 7.33 -16.46 4.86
CA SER A 111 8.37 -16.27 5.88
C SER A 111 8.10 -16.97 7.22
N LEU A 112 6.98 -17.69 7.42
CA LEU A 112 6.66 -18.31 8.71
C LEU A 112 7.30 -19.69 8.96
N GLY A 113 7.99 -20.27 7.97
CA GLY A 113 8.60 -21.60 8.06
C GLY A 113 9.42 -21.78 9.34
N GLY A 114 9.01 -22.73 10.18
CA GLY A 114 9.68 -23.09 11.44
C GLY A 114 9.70 -22.01 12.53
N ALA A 115 8.95 -20.91 12.41
CA ALA A 115 9.01 -19.82 13.38
C ALA A 115 8.34 -20.18 14.73
N PRO A 116 8.94 -19.81 15.87
CA PRO A 116 8.27 -19.88 17.17
C PRO A 116 7.06 -18.92 17.19
N LEU A 117 6.10 -19.17 18.08
CA LEU A 117 4.83 -18.44 18.13
C LEU A 117 5.02 -16.92 18.19
N GLY A 118 5.98 -16.43 19.00
CA GLY A 118 6.33 -15.01 19.06
C GLY A 118 6.83 -14.44 17.73
N GLY A 119 7.65 -15.19 16.99
CA GLY A 119 8.11 -14.79 15.66
C GLY A 119 6.97 -14.69 14.64
N ARG A 120 5.95 -15.54 14.75
CA ARG A 120 4.75 -15.48 13.90
C ARG A 120 3.93 -14.23 14.17
N VAL A 121 3.69 -13.92 15.45
CA VAL A 121 2.96 -12.71 15.85
C VAL A 121 3.68 -11.46 15.36
N LEU A 122 5.00 -11.38 15.53
CA LEU A 122 5.80 -10.24 15.04
C LEU A 122 5.75 -10.11 13.51
N SER A 123 5.80 -11.22 12.77
CA SER A 123 5.72 -11.20 11.30
C SER A 123 4.34 -10.75 10.81
N HIS A 124 3.26 -11.17 11.49
CA HIS A 124 1.92 -10.68 11.19
C HIS A 124 1.71 -9.22 11.56
N ALA A 125 2.25 -8.77 12.70
CA ALA A 125 2.26 -7.36 13.07
C ALA A 125 3.00 -6.51 12.02
N ALA A 126 4.14 -7.00 11.54
CA ALA A 126 4.87 -6.37 10.44
C ALA A 126 4.04 -6.28 9.15
N GLY A 127 3.39 -7.37 8.74
CA GLY A 127 2.47 -7.37 7.60
C GLY A 127 1.32 -6.37 7.75
N GLY A 128 0.66 -6.35 8.91
CA GLY A 128 -0.41 -5.39 9.21
C GLY A 128 0.07 -3.93 9.17
N LEU A 129 1.24 -3.63 9.74
CA LEU A 129 1.83 -2.29 9.70
C LEU A 129 2.14 -1.84 8.26
N THR A 130 2.62 -2.74 7.40
CA THR A 130 2.84 -2.39 5.98
C THR A 130 1.53 -2.07 5.26
N CYS A 131 0.42 -2.69 5.64
CA CYS A 131 -0.90 -2.40 5.07
C CYS A 131 -1.40 -1.02 5.48
N VAL A 132 -1.13 -0.61 6.72
CA VAL A 132 -1.39 0.75 7.21
C VAL A 132 -0.53 1.76 6.46
N ALA A 133 0.77 1.48 6.26
CA ALA A 133 1.64 2.36 5.48
C ALA A 133 1.16 2.52 4.03
N ALA A 134 0.66 1.45 3.40
CA ALA A 134 0.06 1.52 2.06
C ALA A 134 -1.23 2.36 2.03
N SER A 135 -2.07 2.31 3.08
CA SER A 135 -3.27 3.17 3.13
C SER A 135 -2.94 4.66 3.17
N PHE A 136 -1.80 5.04 3.76
CA PHE A 136 -1.33 6.43 3.74
C PHE A 136 -0.90 6.86 2.34
N VAL A 137 -0.24 5.98 1.58
CA VAL A 137 0.14 6.25 0.18
C VAL A 137 -1.11 6.44 -0.68
N LEU A 138 -2.07 5.53 -0.60
CA LEU A 138 -3.33 5.69 -1.35
C LEU A 138 -4.08 6.95 -0.92
N GLY A 139 -4.06 7.28 0.38
CA GLY A 139 -4.63 8.50 0.90
C GLY A 139 -3.95 9.78 0.42
N ALA A 140 -2.67 9.73 0.04
CA ALA A 140 -1.94 10.84 -0.57
C ALA A 140 -2.19 10.92 -2.09
N VAL A 141 -2.32 9.77 -2.77
CA VAL A 141 -2.53 9.70 -4.23
C VAL A 141 -3.97 10.07 -4.62
N TYR A 142 -4.97 9.53 -3.92
CA TYR A 142 -6.38 9.71 -4.28
C TYR A 142 -7.06 10.90 -3.60
N GLN A 143 -6.36 11.54 -2.64
CA GLN A 143 -6.74 12.77 -1.94
C GLN A 143 -8.16 12.84 -1.36
N GLY A 144 -8.24 12.92 -0.03
CA GLY A 144 -9.50 13.23 0.67
C GLY A 144 -9.73 12.35 1.90
N THR A 145 -10.39 12.93 2.89
CA THR A 145 -10.67 12.29 4.18
C THR A 145 -11.50 11.02 4.02
N LEU A 146 -12.43 10.99 3.06
CA LEU A 146 -13.25 9.80 2.76
C LEU A 146 -12.41 8.59 2.37
N TYR A 147 -11.40 8.77 1.50
CA TYR A 147 -10.52 7.67 1.10
C TYR A 147 -9.69 7.17 2.28
N ARG A 148 -9.17 8.07 3.12
CA ARG A 148 -8.41 7.70 4.33
C ARG A 148 -9.27 6.89 5.31
N LEU A 149 -10.53 7.28 5.50
CA LEU A 149 -11.48 6.58 6.38
C LEU A 149 -11.87 5.19 5.85
N VAL A 150 -11.92 5.00 4.53
CA VAL A 150 -12.31 3.72 3.92
C VAL A 150 -11.11 2.78 3.73
N HIS A 151 -9.95 3.29 3.32
CA HIS A 151 -8.80 2.44 3.02
C HIS A 151 -8.16 1.83 4.28
N LEU A 152 -8.18 2.53 5.43
CA LEU A 152 -7.64 1.98 6.68
C LEU A 152 -8.37 0.70 7.14
N PRO A 153 -9.70 0.68 7.34
CA PRO A 153 -10.40 -0.55 7.71
C PRO A 153 -10.31 -1.60 6.61
N LEU A 154 -10.36 -1.20 5.33
CA LEU A 154 -10.19 -2.12 4.22
C LEU A 154 -8.81 -2.80 4.24
N ALA A 155 -7.75 -2.07 4.55
CA ALA A 155 -6.39 -2.59 4.68
C ALA A 155 -6.31 -3.71 5.73
N LEU A 156 -6.84 -3.43 6.93
CA LEU A 156 -6.78 -4.36 8.05
C LEU A 156 -7.69 -5.58 7.83
N LEU A 157 -8.91 -5.37 7.34
CA LEU A 157 -9.86 -6.45 7.07
C LEU A 157 -9.36 -7.36 5.95
N SER A 158 -8.91 -6.78 4.83
CA SER A 158 -8.38 -7.58 3.71
C SER A 158 -7.11 -8.31 4.10
N TYR A 159 -6.20 -7.70 4.86
CA TYR A 159 -5.03 -8.39 5.40
C TYR A 159 -5.42 -9.55 6.31
N GLY A 160 -6.39 -9.37 7.21
CA GLY A 160 -6.90 -10.42 8.08
C GLY A 160 -7.49 -11.59 7.28
N VAL A 161 -8.36 -11.30 6.31
CA VAL A 161 -8.97 -12.31 5.43
C VAL A 161 -7.91 -13.07 4.64
N PHE A 162 -6.96 -12.39 4.01
CA PHE A 162 -5.91 -13.03 3.21
C PHE A 162 -4.85 -13.75 4.06
N SER A 163 -4.65 -13.34 5.31
CA SER A 163 -3.80 -14.06 6.26
C SER A 163 -4.43 -15.39 6.68
N LEU A 164 -5.77 -15.45 6.78
CA LEU A 164 -6.52 -16.67 7.07
C LEU A 164 -6.72 -17.56 5.84
N TRP A 165 -6.82 -16.95 4.65
CA TRP A 165 -7.05 -17.66 3.39
C TRP A 165 -6.01 -17.31 2.32
N PRO A 166 -4.76 -17.80 2.47
CA PRO A 166 -3.66 -17.51 1.54
C PRO A 166 -3.93 -18.04 0.12
N ALA A 167 -4.68 -19.14 -0.02
CA ALA A 167 -5.07 -19.67 -1.33
C ALA A 167 -5.92 -18.68 -2.14
N GLY A 168 -6.88 -18.00 -1.49
CA GLY A 168 -7.68 -16.95 -2.13
C GLY A 168 -6.83 -15.73 -2.52
N ALA A 169 -5.88 -15.35 -1.66
CA ALA A 169 -4.92 -14.28 -1.96
C ALA A 169 -4.07 -14.60 -3.19
N ALA A 170 -3.56 -15.83 -3.29
CA ALA A 170 -2.76 -16.29 -4.43
C ALA A 170 -3.59 -16.40 -5.72
N ALA A 171 -4.85 -16.85 -5.63
CA ALA A 171 -5.74 -16.95 -6.79
C ALA A 171 -6.07 -15.57 -7.40
N LEU A 172 -6.36 -14.58 -6.56
CA LEU A 172 -6.78 -13.25 -7.01
C LEU A 172 -5.59 -12.33 -7.33
N TYR A 173 -4.52 -12.40 -6.54
CA TYR A 173 -3.41 -11.44 -6.58
C TYR A 173 -2.03 -12.09 -6.73
N GLY A 174 -1.94 -13.39 -6.96
CA GLY A 174 -0.65 -14.08 -7.15
C GLY A 174 0.17 -13.56 -8.33
N TRP A 175 -0.47 -12.94 -9.33
CA TRP A 175 0.21 -12.25 -10.43
C TRP A 175 1.07 -11.08 -9.93
N PHE A 176 0.63 -10.36 -8.89
CA PHE A 176 1.40 -9.26 -8.29
C PHE A 176 2.67 -9.77 -7.62
N PHE A 177 2.60 -10.94 -6.97
CA PHE A 177 3.76 -11.61 -6.40
C PHE A 177 4.82 -11.96 -7.45
N ARG A 178 4.39 -12.34 -8.67
CA ARG A 178 5.30 -12.63 -9.79
C ARG A 178 6.02 -11.38 -10.29
N LEU A 179 5.39 -10.21 -10.24
CA LEU A 179 6.03 -8.94 -10.63
C LEU A 179 7.16 -8.55 -9.69
N VAL A 180 7.08 -8.94 -8.41
CA VAL A 180 8.10 -8.66 -7.40
C VAL A 180 9.30 -9.62 -7.51
N GLY A 181 9.25 -10.63 -8.40
CA GLY A 181 10.39 -11.51 -8.68
C GLY A 181 10.75 -12.47 -7.54
N SER A 182 9.92 -12.56 -6.50
CA SER A 182 10.03 -13.58 -5.45
C SER A 182 9.51 -14.93 -5.98
N ALA A 183 10.36 -15.62 -6.73
CA ALA A 183 10.12 -16.97 -7.22
C ALA A 183 10.02 -17.95 -6.03
N THR A 184 8.78 -18.21 -5.58
CA THR A 184 8.17 -19.51 -5.21
C THR A 184 6.96 -19.20 -4.33
N ILE A 185 5.76 -19.19 -4.92
CA ILE A 185 4.53 -19.33 -4.14
C ILE A 185 4.49 -20.81 -3.74
N PRO A 186 4.53 -21.18 -2.45
CA PRO A 186 4.25 -22.56 -2.08
C PRO A 186 2.82 -22.87 -2.53
N SER A 187 2.71 -23.78 -3.49
CA SER A 187 1.45 -24.38 -3.95
C SER A 187 0.81 -25.20 -2.85
#